data_AF-A0A804IY64-F1
#
_entry.id   AF-A0A804IY64-F1
#
_cell.length_a   1.000
_cell.length_b   1.000
_cell.length_c   1.000
_cell.angle_alpha   90.00
_cell.angle_beta   90.00
_cell.angle_gamma   90.00
#
_symmetry.space_group_name_H-M   'P 1'
#
loop_
_entity.id
_entity.type
_entity.pdbx_description
1 polymer ?
#
loop_
_entity_poly.entity_id
_entity_poly.type
_entity_poly.pdbx_seq_one_letter_code
_entity_poly.pdbx_strand_id
1 'polypeptide(L)'
;MAVTVVTENIAAQLDLLVDLHRSFRYAAIDTEFPGFIQSTPPYASEEDRYADVKYNVDKMKLIQLGITLFDENGSTPWQGCCWQFNFSDFDPLVHPSSPKSLELLRRSGHDLEGNQRNGINGDKWSNVLRNKLFDRRYDSVYVTFHGLYDVAYVIMLITGGAPLPPTLREFIVSIKSIIMLFVMRKNFNTKIEIK
;
A
#
# COMPACT_ATOMS: atom_id res chain seq x y z
N MET A 1 -18.87 4.11 -5.89
CA MET A 1 -18.59 2.84 -5.19
C MET A 1 -17.16 2.46 -5.50
N ALA A 2 -16.44 1.87 -4.54
CA ALA A 2 -15.07 1.41 -4.79
C ALA A 2 -15.05 0.31 -5.86
N VAL A 3 -14.01 0.31 -6.68
CA VAL A 3 -13.77 -0.65 -7.75
C VAL A 3 -12.92 -1.77 -7.18
N THR A 4 -13.49 -2.97 -7.06
CA THR A 4 -12.75 -4.17 -6.68
C THR A 4 -11.87 -4.61 -7.84
N VAL A 5 -10.56 -4.70 -7.59
CA VAL A 5 -9.56 -5.14 -8.57
C VAL A 5 -9.03 -6.51 -8.18
N VAL A 6 -9.13 -7.45 -9.11
CA VAL A 6 -8.77 -8.87 -9.01
C VAL A 6 -8.03 -9.28 -10.29
N THR A 7 -7.56 -10.54 -10.37
CA THR A 7 -6.77 -11.00 -11.53
C THR A 7 -7.47 -10.80 -12.87
N GLU A 8 -8.80 -10.96 -12.93
CA GLU A 8 -9.58 -10.84 -14.17
C GLU A 8 -9.56 -9.43 -14.76
N ASN A 9 -9.65 -8.39 -13.93
CA ASN A 9 -9.85 -7.01 -14.39
C ASN A 9 -8.63 -6.10 -14.18
N ILE A 10 -7.57 -6.56 -13.50
CA ILE A 10 -6.41 -5.72 -13.17
C ILE A 10 -5.79 -5.03 -14.38
N ALA A 11 -5.64 -5.71 -15.52
CA ALA A 11 -5.05 -5.09 -16.71
C ALA A 11 -5.85 -3.85 -17.16
N ALA A 12 -7.17 -3.99 -17.29
CA ALA A 12 -8.05 -2.90 -17.68
C ALA A 12 -8.07 -1.76 -16.64
N GLN A 13 -8.04 -2.10 -15.35
CA GLN A 13 -8.02 -1.08 -14.29
C GLN A 13 -6.69 -0.31 -14.24
N LEU A 14 -5.57 -0.97 -14.51
CA LEU A 14 -4.28 -0.31 -14.61
C LEU A 14 -4.20 0.62 -15.82
N ASP A 15 -4.76 0.22 -16.97
CA ASP A 15 -4.82 1.10 -18.15
C ASP A 15 -5.66 2.36 -17.86
N LEU A 16 -6.82 2.19 -17.21
CA LEU A 16 -7.64 3.32 -16.78
C LEU A 16 -6.89 4.26 -15.82
N LEU A 17 -6.15 3.72 -14.84
CA LEU A 17 -5.34 4.52 -13.92
C LEU A 17 -4.26 5.32 -14.65
N VAL A 18 -3.60 4.73 -15.64
CA VAL A 18 -2.60 5.41 -16.49
C VAL A 18 -3.23 6.57 -17.26
N ASP A 19 -4.43 6.40 -17.80
CA ASP A 19 -5.13 7.46 -18.54
C ASP A 19 -5.52 8.62 -17.62
N LEU A 20 -5.91 8.33 -16.37
CA LEU A 20 -6.35 9.32 -15.38
C LEU A 20 -5.20 10.11 -14.75
N HIS A 21 -3.99 9.55 -14.66
CA HIS A 21 -2.83 10.19 -14.01
C HIS A 21 -2.50 11.59 -14.55
N ARG A 22 -2.86 11.90 -15.80
CA ARG A 22 -2.64 13.23 -16.39
C ARG A 22 -3.51 14.33 -15.77
N SER A 23 -4.71 13.99 -15.33
CA SER A 23 -5.67 14.92 -14.75
C SER A 23 -5.74 14.83 -13.23
N PHE A 24 -5.34 13.69 -12.67
CA PHE A 24 -5.40 13.40 -11.23
C PHE A 24 -4.02 12.94 -10.75
N ARG A 25 -3.14 13.91 -10.53
CA ARG A 25 -1.73 13.66 -10.20
C ARG A 25 -1.49 13.28 -8.74
N TYR A 26 -2.48 13.39 -7.87
CA TYR A 26 -2.34 12.99 -6.46
C TYR A 26 -3.00 11.63 -6.22
N ALA A 27 -2.38 10.80 -5.40
CA ALA A 27 -2.87 9.46 -5.08
C ALA A 27 -2.81 9.19 -3.58
N ALA A 28 -3.95 8.94 -2.95
CA ALA A 28 -4.00 8.45 -1.57
C ALA A 28 -3.85 6.93 -1.57
N ILE A 29 -2.94 6.43 -0.72
CA ILE A 29 -2.67 5.00 -0.54
C ILE A 29 -3.07 4.58 0.87
N ASP A 30 -3.67 3.39 0.95
CA ASP A 30 -3.97 2.69 2.18
C ASP A 30 -3.74 1.19 1.97
N THR A 31 -3.31 0.45 2.99
CA THR A 31 -3.08 -0.99 2.88
C THR A 31 -3.74 -1.78 3.99
N GLU A 32 -4.21 -2.98 3.64
CA GLU A 32 -4.72 -3.95 4.61
C GLU A 32 -3.79 -5.16 4.65
N PHE A 33 -3.41 -5.57 5.86
CA PHE A 33 -2.45 -6.62 6.11
C PHE A 33 -2.77 -7.32 7.45
N PRO A 34 -2.25 -8.53 7.71
CA PRO A 34 -2.74 -9.39 8.80
C PRO A 34 -2.21 -8.99 10.19
N GLY A 35 -2.01 -7.69 10.45
CA GLY A 35 -1.62 -7.14 11.75
C GLY A 35 -0.12 -7.08 11.98
N PHE A 36 0.29 -7.36 13.22
CA PHE A 36 1.67 -7.25 13.69
C PHE A 36 2.03 -8.50 14.50
N ILE A 37 3.15 -9.14 14.17
CA ILE A 37 3.69 -10.28 14.92
C ILE A 37 4.85 -9.86 15.83
N GLN A 38 5.41 -8.68 15.59
CA GLN A 38 6.36 -7.97 16.46
C GLN A 38 5.80 -6.59 16.79
N SER A 39 5.82 -6.24 18.08
CA SER A 39 5.27 -4.98 18.59
C SER A 39 6.35 -3.92 18.74
N THR A 40 6.06 -2.70 18.32
CA THR A 40 6.95 -1.56 18.54
C THR A 40 6.68 -0.86 19.87
N PRO A 41 7.68 -0.73 20.76
CA PRO A 41 7.55 0.05 21.99
C PRO A 41 7.18 1.53 21.72
N PRO A 42 6.39 2.19 22.58
CA PRO A 42 6.05 3.60 22.40
C PRO A 42 7.26 4.53 22.25
N TYR A 43 8.32 4.25 23.01
CA TYR A 43 9.55 5.05 23.07
C TYR A 43 10.69 4.49 22.20
N ALA A 44 10.38 3.60 21.25
CA ALA A 44 11.35 3.09 20.30
C ALA A 44 11.95 4.23 19.46
N SER A 45 13.26 4.14 19.19
CA SER A 45 13.93 5.00 18.21
C SER A 45 13.31 4.84 16.81
N GLU A 46 13.61 5.75 15.87
CA GLU A 46 13.13 5.59 14.49
C GLU A 46 13.74 4.34 13.84
N GLU A 47 14.99 4.00 14.18
CA GLU A 47 15.70 2.82 13.75
C GLU A 47 15.06 1.53 14.27
N ASP A 48 14.75 1.46 15.57
CA ASP A 48 14.09 0.29 16.17
C ASP A 48 12.67 0.11 15.60
N ARG A 49 11.93 1.22 15.46
CA ARG A 49 10.60 1.20 14.85
C ARG A 49 10.65 0.71 13.40
N TYR A 50 11.66 1.11 12.64
CA TYR A 50 11.87 0.57 11.29
C TYR A 50 12.23 -0.92 11.32
N ALA A 51 13.06 -1.36 12.26
CA ALA A 51 13.42 -2.77 12.40
C ALA A 51 12.18 -3.66 12.64
N ASP A 52 11.25 -3.21 13.48
CA ASP A 52 9.97 -3.90 13.70
C ASP A 52 9.07 -3.90 12.46
N VAL A 53 8.97 -2.75 11.76
CA VAL A 53 8.22 -2.66 10.49
C VAL A 53 8.77 -3.64 9.48
N LYS A 54 10.10 -3.63 9.30
CA LYS A 54 10.80 -4.55 8.40
C LYS A 54 10.54 -6.00 8.77
N TYR A 55 10.68 -6.35 10.05
CA TYR A 55 10.41 -7.71 10.52
C TYR A 55 8.98 -8.16 10.20
N ASN A 56 8.00 -7.30 10.48
CA ASN A 56 6.60 -7.60 10.21
C ASN A 56 6.31 -7.75 8.72
N VAL A 57 6.72 -6.77 7.90
CA VAL A 57 6.43 -6.72 6.45
C VAL A 57 7.11 -7.87 5.72
N ASP A 58 8.38 -8.17 6.02
CA ASP A 58 9.11 -9.27 5.38
C ASP A 58 8.53 -10.66 5.70
N LYS A 59 7.77 -10.80 6.79
CA LYS A 59 7.24 -12.08 7.28
C LYS A 59 5.76 -12.29 6.99
N MET A 60 5.03 -11.22 6.69
CA MET A 60 3.60 -11.27 6.43
C MET A 60 3.31 -10.97 4.95
N LYS A 61 2.05 -11.13 4.55
CA LYS A 61 1.61 -10.88 3.17
C LYS A 61 0.63 -9.72 3.15
N LEU A 62 0.77 -8.86 2.15
CA LEU A 62 -0.21 -7.82 1.84
C LEU A 62 -1.54 -8.48 1.44
N ILE A 63 -2.67 -7.93 1.91
CA ILE A 63 -4.01 -8.44 1.59
C ILE A 63 -4.70 -7.52 0.59
N GLN A 64 -4.63 -6.21 0.81
CA GLN A 64 -5.25 -5.22 -0.07
C GLN A 64 -4.39 -3.96 -0.19
N LEU A 65 -4.39 -3.35 -1.36
CA LEU A 65 -3.91 -2.00 -1.62
C LEU A 65 -5.09 -1.14 -2.10
N GLY A 66 -5.41 -0.09 -1.35
CA GLY A 66 -6.34 0.96 -1.73
C GLY A 66 -5.62 2.10 -2.44
N ILE A 67 -6.17 2.57 -3.56
CA ILE A 67 -5.69 3.77 -4.27
C ILE A 67 -6.87 4.67 -4.61
N THR A 68 -6.77 5.96 -4.28
CA THR A 68 -7.71 6.99 -4.70
C THR A 68 -6.97 8.12 -5.40
N LEU A 69 -7.31 8.38 -6.66
CA LEU A 69 -6.74 9.50 -7.41
C LEU A 69 -7.54 10.79 -7.18
N PHE A 70 -6.84 11.91 -7.06
CA PHE A 70 -7.45 13.23 -6.92
C PHE A 70 -6.59 14.34 -7.55
N ASP A 71 -7.23 15.48 -7.84
CA ASP A 71 -6.59 16.68 -8.38
C ASP A 71 -6.15 17.65 -7.27
N GLU A 72 -5.55 18.78 -7.62
CA GLU A 72 -5.12 19.81 -6.67
C GLU A 72 -6.23 20.41 -5.81
N ASN A 73 -7.50 20.30 -6.23
CA ASN A 73 -8.67 20.76 -5.50
C ASN A 73 -9.27 19.67 -4.61
N GLY A 74 -8.68 18.46 -4.60
CA GLY A 74 -9.21 17.29 -3.91
C GLY A 74 -10.39 16.63 -4.62
N SER A 75 -10.63 16.97 -5.90
CA SER A 75 -11.69 16.35 -6.69
C SER A 75 -11.21 15.01 -7.25
N THR A 76 -12.12 14.04 -7.30
CA THR A 76 -11.86 12.69 -7.80
C THR A 76 -12.43 12.53 -9.22
N PRO A 77 -11.94 11.55 -10.02
CA PRO A 77 -12.46 11.30 -11.37
C PRO A 77 -13.99 11.12 -11.45
N TRP A 78 -14.56 10.48 -10.43
CA TRP A 78 -15.99 10.37 -10.21
C TRP A 78 -16.28 10.14 -8.73
N GLN A 79 -17.52 10.32 -8.30
CA GLN A 79 -17.89 10.22 -6.89
C GLN A 79 -17.59 8.83 -6.30
N GLY A 80 -16.76 8.82 -5.26
CA GLY A 80 -16.34 7.58 -4.58
C GLY A 80 -15.39 6.72 -5.43
N CYS A 81 -14.64 7.33 -6.35
CA CYS A 81 -13.57 6.70 -7.10
C CYS A 81 -12.46 6.23 -6.14
N CYS A 82 -12.31 4.91 -6.02
CA CYS A 82 -11.25 4.26 -5.26
C CYS A 82 -11.07 2.86 -5.85
N TRP A 83 -9.83 2.41 -6.01
CA TRP A 83 -9.50 1.05 -6.43
C TRP A 83 -9.03 0.25 -5.23
N GLN A 84 -9.55 -0.95 -5.09
CA GLN A 84 -9.17 -1.91 -4.06
C GLN A 84 -8.54 -3.12 -4.73
N PHE A 85 -7.22 -3.14 -4.80
CA PHE A 85 -6.44 -4.26 -5.33
C PHE A 85 -6.38 -5.35 -4.26
N ASN A 86 -7.00 -6.50 -4.53
CA ASN A 86 -7.04 -7.63 -3.61
C ASN A 86 -6.03 -8.69 -4.03
N PHE A 87 -5.14 -9.08 -3.12
CA PHE A 87 -4.04 -10.00 -3.41
C PHE A 87 -4.33 -11.43 -2.97
N SER A 88 -3.90 -12.40 -3.78
CA SER A 88 -4.06 -13.84 -3.51
C SER A 88 -2.95 -14.44 -2.66
N ASP A 89 -1.90 -13.67 -2.37
CA ASP A 89 -0.66 -14.19 -1.78
C ASP A 89 -0.80 -14.56 -0.29
N PHE A 90 -1.81 -14.02 0.39
CA PHE A 90 -2.07 -14.33 1.79
C PHE A 90 -2.92 -15.59 1.94
N ASP A 91 -2.50 -16.46 2.86
CA ASP A 91 -3.21 -17.67 3.26
C ASP A 91 -3.25 -17.74 4.79
N PRO A 92 -4.44 -17.60 5.41
CA PRO A 92 -4.57 -17.56 6.85
C PRO A 92 -4.23 -18.89 7.55
N LEU A 93 -4.11 -20.00 6.82
CA LEU A 93 -3.76 -21.31 7.37
C LEU A 93 -2.25 -21.53 7.51
N VAL A 94 -1.44 -20.86 6.67
CA VAL A 94 0.01 -21.11 6.61
C VAL A 94 0.85 -19.86 6.87
N HIS A 95 0.32 -18.66 6.62
CA HIS A 95 1.09 -17.43 6.76
C HIS A 95 0.96 -16.82 8.17
N PRO A 96 2.05 -16.22 8.69
CA PRO A 96 2.02 -15.48 9.95
C PRO A 96 0.96 -14.38 9.93
N SER A 97 0.24 -14.25 11.06
CA SER A 97 -0.83 -13.27 11.22
C SER A 97 -1.14 -13.03 12.69
N SER A 98 -1.74 -11.89 12.99
CA SER A 98 -2.36 -11.60 14.28
C SER A 98 -3.80 -12.11 14.27
N PRO A 99 -4.21 -13.03 15.18
CA PRO A 99 -5.59 -13.53 15.24
C PRO A 99 -6.63 -12.41 15.40
N LYS A 100 -6.30 -11.38 16.21
CA LYS A 100 -7.16 -10.22 16.42
C LYS A 100 -7.33 -9.39 15.14
N SER A 101 -6.25 -9.21 14.38
CA SER A 101 -6.32 -8.50 13.09
C SER A 101 -7.08 -9.29 12.04
N LEU A 102 -6.92 -10.63 12.00
CA LEU A 102 -7.72 -11.48 11.11
C LEU A 102 -9.22 -11.43 11.43
N GLU A 103 -9.58 -11.45 12.72
CA GLU A 103 -10.97 -11.31 13.13
C GLU A 103 -11.53 -9.94 12.72
N LEU A 104 -10.76 -8.87 12.90
CA LEU A 104 -11.13 -7.53 12.49
C LEU A 104 -11.34 -7.44 10.97
N LEU A 105 -10.40 -7.94 10.17
CA LEU A 105 -10.50 -7.98 8.70
C LEU A 105 -11.76 -8.70 8.24
N ARG A 106 -12.07 -9.86 8.83
CA ARG A 106 -13.30 -10.61 8.53
C ARG A 106 -14.56 -9.81 8.88
N ARG A 107 -14.59 -9.16 10.04
CA ARG A 107 -15.71 -8.31 10.48
C ARG A 107 -15.88 -7.07 9.60
N SER A 108 -14.79 -6.54 9.05
CA SER A 108 -14.79 -5.43 8.11
C SER A 108 -15.17 -5.84 6.68
N GLY A 109 -15.45 -7.12 6.43
CA GLY A 109 -15.95 -7.62 5.15
C GLY A 109 -14.89 -8.09 4.15
N HIS A 110 -13.64 -8.32 4.59
CA HIS A 110 -12.62 -8.89 3.71
C HIS A 110 -12.85 -10.39 3.46
N ASP A 111 -13.18 -10.75 2.22
CA ASP A 111 -13.28 -12.14 1.76
C ASP A 111 -11.89 -12.71 1.43
N LEU A 112 -11.19 -13.16 2.47
CA LEU A 112 -9.83 -13.71 2.36
C LEU A 112 -9.78 -14.96 1.45
N GLU A 113 -10.83 -15.79 1.48
CA GLU A 113 -10.88 -16.98 0.63
C GLU A 113 -11.16 -16.63 -0.84
N GLY A 114 -12.03 -15.63 -1.07
CA GLY A 114 -12.24 -15.06 -2.41
C GLY A 114 -10.98 -14.44 -2.97
N ASN A 115 -10.20 -13.76 -2.13
CA ASN A 115 -8.90 -13.21 -2.51
C ASN A 115 -7.92 -14.33 -2.92
N GLN A 116 -7.87 -15.46 -2.24
CA GLN A 116 -7.03 -16.59 -2.67
C GLN A 116 -7.44 -17.15 -4.04
N ARG A 117 -8.75 -17.22 -4.31
CA ARG A 117 -9.26 -17.80 -5.57
C ARG A 117 -9.08 -16.86 -6.76
N ASN A 118 -9.35 -15.58 -6.57
CA ASN A 118 -9.53 -14.62 -7.67
C ASN A 118 -8.54 -13.45 -7.61
N GLY A 119 -7.88 -13.24 -6.47
CA GLY A 119 -7.00 -12.11 -6.21
C GLY A 119 -5.76 -12.11 -7.09
N ILE A 120 -5.08 -10.98 -7.02
CA ILE A 120 -3.88 -10.67 -7.79
C ILE A 120 -2.69 -11.38 -7.14
N ASN A 121 -1.91 -12.12 -7.93
CA ASN A 121 -0.61 -12.57 -7.47
C ASN A 121 0.36 -11.37 -7.51
N GLY A 122 0.71 -10.83 -6.35
CA GLY A 122 1.49 -9.60 -6.21
C GLY A 122 2.87 -9.72 -6.83
N ASP A 123 3.54 -10.87 -6.65
CA ASP A 123 4.88 -11.11 -7.18
C ASP A 123 4.88 -11.11 -8.72
N LYS A 124 3.89 -11.79 -9.33
CA LYS A 124 3.70 -11.86 -10.80
C LYS A 124 3.38 -10.50 -11.41
N TRP A 125 2.60 -9.67 -10.70
CA TRP A 125 2.19 -8.35 -11.19
C TRP A 125 3.10 -7.21 -10.76
N SER A 126 4.09 -7.47 -9.91
CA SER A 126 4.99 -6.48 -9.30
C SER A 126 5.59 -5.48 -10.30
N ASN A 127 6.19 -5.96 -11.39
CA ASN A 127 6.80 -5.10 -12.39
C ASN A 127 5.75 -4.26 -13.15
N VAL A 128 4.57 -4.81 -13.41
CA VAL A 128 3.50 -4.07 -14.10
C VAL A 128 2.93 -3.00 -13.18
N LEU A 129 2.67 -3.34 -11.91
CA LEU A 129 2.23 -2.39 -10.88
C LEU A 129 3.25 -1.26 -10.72
N ARG A 130 4.54 -1.60 -10.62
CA ARG A 130 5.63 -0.61 -10.56
C ARG A 130 5.58 0.36 -11.74
N ASN A 131 5.45 -0.14 -12.97
CA ASN A 131 5.56 0.68 -14.18
C ASN A 131 4.25 1.37 -14.59
N LYS A 132 3.09 0.95 -14.08
CA LYS A 132 1.78 1.57 -14.38
C LYS A 132 1.21 2.40 -13.25
N LEU A 133 1.53 2.09 -11.99
CA LEU A 133 1.03 2.83 -10.84
C LEU A 133 2.06 3.72 -10.18
N PHE A 134 3.35 3.41 -10.27
CA PHE A 134 4.42 4.09 -9.52
C PHE A 134 5.55 4.58 -10.43
N ASP A 135 5.24 4.81 -11.70
CA ASP A 135 6.21 5.31 -12.66
C ASP A 135 6.44 6.81 -12.48
N ARG A 136 7.71 7.20 -12.31
CA ARG A 136 8.11 8.58 -12.11
C ARG A 136 7.73 9.51 -13.26
N ARG A 137 7.51 8.98 -14.48
CA ARG A 137 7.11 9.76 -15.65
C ARG A 137 5.72 10.37 -15.49
N TYR A 138 4.90 9.88 -14.58
CA TYR A 138 3.58 10.45 -14.28
C TYR A 138 3.65 11.68 -13.36
N ASP A 139 4.82 11.97 -12.76
CA ASP A 139 4.99 13.06 -11.79
C ASP A 139 3.90 13.08 -10.70
N SER A 140 3.47 11.87 -10.31
CA SER A 140 2.39 11.70 -9.34
C SER A 140 2.90 11.80 -7.91
N VAL A 141 2.06 12.38 -7.06
CA VAL A 141 2.33 12.64 -5.65
C VAL A 141 1.47 11.71 -4.79
N TYR A 142 2.12 10.85 -4.01
CA TYR A 142 1.43 9.86 -3.20
C TYR A 142 1.31 10.33 -1.77
N VAL A 143 0.16 10.06 -1.15
CA VAL A 143 -0.17 10.48 0.20
C VAL A 143 -0.60 9.28 1.02
N THR A 144 -0.06 9.14 2.22
CA THR A 144 -0.51 8.12 3.20
C THR A 144 -0.81 8.77 4.55
N PHE A 145 -1.58 8.09 5.40
CA PHE A 145 -1.92 8.55 6.75
C PHE A 145 -1.40 7.57 7.80
N HIS A 146 -0.45 7.98 8.64
CA HIS A 146 0.33 7.07 9.50
C HIS A 146 1.04 5.92 8.74
N GLY A 147 1.29 6.10 7.44
CA GLY A 147 1.52 5.00 6.52
C GLY A 147 2.95 4.48 6.39
N LEU A 148 3.70 4.37 7.49
CA LEU A 148 5.01 3.70 7.42
C LEU A 148 4.87 2.25 6.93
N TYR A 149 3.85 1.53 7.42
CA TYR A 149 3.52 0.19 6.95
C TYR A 149 2.99 0.19 5.51
N ASP A 150 2.10 1.12 5.15
CA ASP A 150 1.59 1.22 3.77
C ASP A 150 2.71 1.38 2.76
N VAL A 151 3.65 2.29 3.04
CA VAL A 151 4.81 2.55 2.19
C VAL A 151 5.72 1.33 2.15
N ALA A 152 5.96 0.68 3.29
CA ALA A 152 6.76 -0.53 3.36
C ALA A 152 6.18 -1.66 2.51
N TYR A 153 4.86 -1.91 2.58
CA TYR A 153 4.18 -2.88 1.73
C TYR A 153 4.21 -2.50 0.25
N VAL A 154 4.05 -1.21 -0.09
CA VAL A 154 4.19 -0.75 -1.49
C VAL A 154 5.60 -1.03 -2.01
N ILE A 155 6.65 -0.73 -1.23
CA ILE A 155 8.04 -1.00 -1.62
C ILE A 155 8.27 -2.50 -1.80
N MET A 156 7.79 -3.33 -0.88
CA MET A 156 7.87 -4.79 -1.00
C MET A 156 7.14 -5.28 -2.26
N LEU A 157 5.93 -4.79 -2.52
CA LEU A 157 5.11 -5.18 -3.68
C LEU A 157 5.82 -4.85 -5.00
N ILE A 158 6.31 -3.63 -5.17
CA ILE A 158 6.93 -3.19 -6.44
C ILE A 158 8.36 -3.70 -6.65
N THR A 159 8.97 -4.28 -5.60
CA THR A 159 10.26 -4.99 -5.70
C THR A 159 10.08 -6.49 -5.88
N GLY A 160 8.85 -6.97 -6.09
CA GLY A 160 8.56 -8.38 -6.34
C GLY A 160 8.72 -9.26 -5.11
N GLY A 161 8.35 -8.74 -3.93
CA GLY A 161 8.43 -9.47 -2.68
C GLY A 161 9.85 -9.53 -2.09
N ALA A 162 10.78 -8.72 -2.60
CA ALA A 162 12.12 -8.64 -2.02
C ALA A 162 12.08 -8.12 -0.58
N PRO A 163 12.93 -8.64 0.32
CA PRO A 163 13.04 -8.10 1.68
C PRO A 163 13.32 -6.60 1.67
N LEU A 164 12.73 -5.89 2.63
CA LEU A 164 12.98 -4.46 2.75
C LEU A 164 14.46 -4.16 3.03
N PRO A 165 14.96 -2.96 2.66
CA PRO A 165 16.35 -2.58 2.90
C PRO A 165 16.78 -2.76 4.36
N PRO A 166 18.01 -3.18 4.65
CA PRO A 166 18.45 -3.51 6.01
C PRO A 166 18.43 -2.33 6.98
N THR A 167 18.57 -1.10 6.49
CA THR A 167 18.61 0.11 7.33
C THR A 167 17.51 1.10 6.96
N LEU A 168 17.04 1.89 7.94
CA LEU A 168 16.07 2.98 7.71
C LEU A 168 16.58 3.96 6.65
N ARG A 169 17.89 4.24 6.65
CA ARG A 169 18.52 5.11 5.66
C ARG A 169 18.35 4.57 4.24
N GLU A 170 18.67 3.29 4.02
CA GLU A 170 18.52 2.66 2.70
C GLU A 170 17.05 2.55 2.28
N PHE A 171 16.15 2.35 3.23
CA PHE A 171 14.71 2.37 2.98
C PHE A 171 14.22 3.75 2.51
N ILE A 172 14.63 4.82 3.18
CA ILE A 172 14.31 6.20 2.77
C ILE A 172 14.87 6.50 1.38
N VAL A 173 16.09 6.07 1.07
CA VAL A 173 16.70 6.22 -0.26
C VAL A 173 15.86 5.46 -1.31
N SER A 174 15.44 4.23 -1.00
CA SER A 174 14.62 3.40 -1.88
C SER A 174 13.28 4.07 -2.18
N ILE A 175 12.58 4.58 -1.16
CA ILE A 175 11.33 5.35 -1.35
C ILE A 175 11.56 6.53 -2.28
N LYS A 176 12.54 7.39 -1.98
CA LYS A 176 12.82 8.60 -2.77
C LYS A 176 13.18 8.28 -4.22
N SER A 177 13.80 7.13 -4.46
CA SER A 177 14.16 6.68 -5.82
C SER A 177 12.93 6.26 -6.63
N ILE A 178 11.86 5.78 -6.00
CA ILE A 178 10.69 5.21 -6.69
C ILE A 178 9.51 6.18 -6.68
N ILE A 179 9.17 6.76 -5.53
CA ILE A 179 7.89 7.45 -5.30
C ILE A 179 8.14 8.87 -4.76
N MET A 180 7.44 9.86 -5.31
CA MET A 180 7.32 11.16 -4.65
C MET A 180 6.21 11.06 -3.60
N LEU A 181 6.61 10.94 -2.33
CA LEU A 181 5.72 10.55 -1.24
C LEU A 181 5.60 11.64 -0.17
N PHE A 182 4.36 11.93 0.23
CA PHE A 182 4.01 12.66 1.45
C PHE A 182 3.40 11.72 2.47
N VAL A 183 3.90 11.79 3.70
CA VAL A 183 3.35 11.03 4.83
C VAL A 183 2.67 12.01 5.77
N MET A 184 1.35 11.96 5.86
CA MET A 184 0.60 12.70 6.85
C MET A 184 0.81 12.05 8.22
N ARG A 185 1.44 12.79 9.14
CA ARG A 185 1.50 12.43 10.57
C ARG A 185 0.33 13.11 11.28
N LYS A 186 -0.42 12.38 12.11
CA LYS A 186 -1.43 12.98 12.99
C LYS A 186 -0.74 13.81 14.07
N ASN A 187 -0.48 15.08 13.77
CA ASN A 187 -0.28 16.09 14.80
C ASN A 187 -1.66 16.66 15.11
N PHE A 188 -2.10 16.56 16.38
CA PHE A 188 -3.37 17.10 16.85
C PHE A 188 -3.50 18.64 16.71
N ASN A 189 -2.56 19.34 16.06
CA ASN A 189 -2.59 20.80 15.95
C ASN A 189 -1.63 21.42 14.91
N THR A 190 -1.40 20.83 13.73
CA THR A 190 -0.52 21.50 12.76
C THR A 190 -1.00 21.41 11.31
N LYS A 191 -1.00 22.57 10.66
CA LYS A 191 -1.28 22.79 9.23
C LYS A 191 -0.43 21.88 8.36
N ILE A 192 -1.01 21.53 7.21
CA ILE A 192 -0.36 20.87 6.08
C ILE A 192 0.88 21.68 5.69
N GLU A 193 2.09 21.14 5.90
CA GLU A 193 3.30 21.68 5.30
C GLU A 193 3.61 20.91 4.01
N ILE A 194 3.53 21.61 2.89
CA ILE A 194 4.09 21.19 1.61
C ILE A 194 5.57 21.60 1.65
N LYS A 195 6.50 20.64 1.67
CA LYS A 195 7.93 20.88 1.44
C LYS A 195 8.40 19.99 0.29
#